data_AF-A0A5C8UPG5-F1
#
_entry.id   AF-A0A5C8UPG5-F1
#
_cell.length_a   1.000
_cell.length_b   1.000
_cell.length_c   1.000
_cell.angle_alpha   90.00
_cell.angle_beta   90.00
_cell.angle_gamma   90.00
#
_symmetry.space_group_name_H-M   'P 1'
#
loop_
_entity.id
_entity.type
_entity.pdbx_description
1 polymer ?
#
loop_
_entity_poly.entity_id
_entity_poly.type
_entity_poly.pdbx_seq_one_letter_code
_entity_poly.pdbx_strand_id
1 'polypeptide(L)'
;MTTPALPESTQPAVLENVVRGTIFALLAVPVGVILWVVIWNLGVVSAIVAFVVAAAAAWLYRKGSGGRVSFTGALVISGVVLATLLLSFYFGLVSDWVRAVVEQTRLNPIQALTDPGFWPSFNSVFGELLKSELPSLGLALLFGLLGAFTVLRRAFASARAQSTPVPLEPLFPRPEPPRADPEG
;
A
#
# COMPACT_ATOMS: atom_id res chain seq x y z
N MET A 1 50.04 32.03 -1.38
CA MET A 1 48.89 31.62 -0.55
C MET A 1 47.72 31.34 -1.48
N THR A 2 47.54 30.08 -1.86
CA THR A 2 46.41 29.62 -2.70
C THR A 2 45.33 29.08 -1.78
N THR A 3 44.21 29.79 -1.71
CA THR A 3 43.00 29.39 -0.98
C THR A 3 42.49 28.06 -1.54
N PRO A 4 42.35 26.98 -0.73
CA PRO A 4 41.75 25.74 -1.20
C PRO A 4 40.27 25.96 -1.50
N ALA A 5 39.85 25.63 -2.71
CA ALA A 5 38.46 25.61 -3.11
C ALA A 5 37.73 24.49 -2.35
N LEU A 6 36.73 24.86 -1.55
CA LEU A 6 35.82 23.90 -0.92
C LEU A 6 35.00 23.21 -2.01
N PRO A 7 34.90 21.87 -2.04
CA PRO A 7 33.96 21.19 -2.91
C PRO A 7 32.54 21.39 -2.35
N GLU A 8 31.92 22.51 -2.69
CA GLU A 8 30.51 22.74 -2.43
C GLU A 8 29.69 22.12 -3.57
N SER A 9 29.33 20.85 -3.41
CA SER A 9 28.12 20.32 -4.05
C SER A 9 27.49 19.26 -3.16
N THR A 10 26.91 19.70 -2.03
CA THR A 10 25.82 18.94 -1.43
C THR A 10 24.66 19.00 -2.42
N GLN A 11 24.59 18.05 -3.36
CA GLN A 11 23.40 17.87 -4.17
C GLN A 11 22.22 17.81 -3.20
N PRO A 12 21.18 18.66 -3.35
CA PRO A 12 20.02 18.58 -2.49
C PRO A 12 19.45 17.18 -2.67
N ALA A 13 19.55 16.36 -1.62
CA ALA A 13 18.92 15.07 -1.57
C ALA A 13 17.45 15.32 -1.91
N VAL A 14 16.99 14.86 -3.08
CA VAL A 14 15.60 15.03 -3.51
C VAL A 14 14.74 14.33 -2.47
N LEU A 15 14.20 15.11 -1.54
CA LEU A 15 13.43 14.62 -0.41
C LEU A 15 12.14 14.00 -0.96
N GLU A 16 11.87 12.76 -0.57
CA GLU A 16 10.61 12.10 -0.90
C GLU A 16 9.44 12.92 -0.36
N ASN A 17 8.49 13.28 -1.24
CA ASN A 17 7.25 13.93 -0.80
C ASN A 17 6.22 12.87 -0.40
N VAL A 18 6.37 12.35 0.82
CA VAL A 18 5.53 11.28 1.37
C VAL A 18 4.05 11.72 1.42
N VAL A 19 3.77 12.96 1.81
CA VAL A 19 2.39 13.48 1.93
C VAL A 19 1.67 13.45 0.59
N ARG A 20 2.33 13.95 -0.47
CA ARG A 20 1.75 13.93 -1.82
C ARG A 20 1.60 12.50 -2.35
N GLY A 21 2.57 11.63 -2.07
CA GLY A 21 2.47 10.18 -2.35
C GLY A 21 1.25 9.53 -1.70
N THR A 22 1.00 9.80 -0.42
CA THR A 22 -0.14 9.28 0.34
C THR A 22 -1.48 9.73 -0.23
N ILE A 23 -1.63 11.02 -0.55
CA ILE A 23 -2.88 11.56 -1.11
C ILE A 23 -3.21 10.87 -2.44
N PHE A 24 -2.22 10.65 -3.30
CA PHE A 24 -2.42 9.90 -4.53
C PHE A 24 -2.76 8.43 -4.26
N ALA A 25 -2.06 7.77 -3.32
CA ALA A 25 -2.35 6.38 -2.97
C ALA A 25 -3.79 6.19 -2.44
N LEU A 26 -4.36 7.18 -1.75
CA LEU A 26 -5.75 7.14 -1.27
C LEU A 26 -6.78 7.03 -2.39
N LEU A 27 -6.46 7.48 -3.62
CA LEU A 27 -7.36 7.31 -4.78
C LEU A 27 -7.50 5.84 -5.19
N ALA A 28 -6.56 4.97 -4.78
CA ALA A 28 -6.69 3.53 -5.02
C ALA A 28 -7.76 2.89 -4.12
N VAL A 29 -8.11 3.50 -2.98
CA VAL A 29 -9.12 3.00 -2.04
C VAL A 29 -10.51 2.89 -2.67
N PRO A 30 -11.13 3.96 -3.21
CA PRO A 30 -12.47 3.87 -3.78
C PRO A 30 -12.51 2.91 -4.98
N VAL A 31 -11.48 2.92 -5.82
CA VAL A 31 -11.37 2.00 -6.96
C VAL A 31 -11.32 0.55 -6.48
N GLY A 32 -10.53 0.27 -5.44
CA GLY A 32 -10.44 -1.06 -4.83
C GLY A 32 -11.75 -1.54 -4.22
N VAL A 33 -12.44 -0.69 -3.48
CA VAL A 33 -13.74 -1.01 -2.87
C VAL A 33 -14.78 -1.34 -3.94
N ILE A 34 -14.89 -0.54 -5.00
CA ILE A 34 -15.84 -0.78 -6.09
C ILE A 34 -15.54 -2.11 -6.78
N LEU A 35 -14.28 -2.35 -7.16
CA LEU A 35 -13.85 -3.60 -7.79
C LEU A 35 -14.13 -4.82 -6.91
N TRP A 36 -13.84 -4.70 -5.61
CA TRP A 36 -14.10 -5.76 -4.66
C TRP A 36 -15.57 -6.10 -4.58
N VAL A 37 -16.44 -5.09 -4.37
CA VAL A 37 -17.89 -5.31 -4.26
C VAL A 37 -18.41 -5.96 -5.53
N VAL A 38 -18.02 -5.49 -6.72
CA VAL A 38 -18.44 -6.11 -7.99
C VAL A 38 -18.02 -7.58 -8.07
N ILE A 39 -16.78 -7.91 -7.69
CA ILE A 39 -16.27 -9.30 -7.76
C ILE A 39 -16.87 -10.19 -6.67
N TRP A 40 -17.08 -9.64 -5.47
CA TRP A 40 -17.78 -10.31 -4.36
C TRP A 40 -19.17 -10.76 -4.79
N ASN A 41 -19.90 -9.88 -5.49
CA ASN A 41 -21.21 -10.15 -6.03
C ASN A 41 -21.24 -11.24 -7.13
N LEU A 42 -20.09 -11.63 -7.68
CA LEU A 42 -19.94 -12.72 -8.66
C LEU A 42 -19.58 -14.07 -8.00
N GLY A 43 -19.36 -14.10 -6.68
CA GLY A 43 -19.00 -15.32 -5.95
C GLY A 43 -17.58 -15.85 -6.21
N VAL A 44 -16.69 -15.01 -6.76
CA VAL A 44 -15.30 -15.39 -7.11
C VAL A 44 -14.33 -14.94 -6.01
N VAL A 45 -13.38 -15.80 -5.65
CA VAL A 45 -12.33 -15.49 -4.67
C VAL A 45 -11.44 -14.34 -5.18
N SER A 46 -11.36 -13.26 -4.39
CA SER A 46 -10.93 -11.92 -4.77
C SER A 46 -9.40 -11.67 -4.82
N ALA A 47 -8.59 -12.71 -5.06
CA ALA A 47 -7.12 -12.59 -5.11
C ALA A 47 -6.64 -11.54 -6.14
N ILE A 48 -7.35 -11.43 -7.26
CA ILE A 48 -7.06 -10.48 -8.34
C ILE A 48 -7.27 -9.03 -7.87
N VAL A 49 -8.26 -8.77 -7.02
CA VAL A 49 -8.56 -7.42 -6.52
C VAL A 49 -7.42 -6.90 -5.67
N ALA A 50 -6.91 -7.72 -4.76
CA ALA A 50 -5.80 -7.33 -3.91
C ALA A 50 -4.53 -7.02 -4.72
N PHE A 51 -4.27 -7.80 -5.79
CA PHE A 51 -3.18 -7.52 -6.71
C PHE A 51 -3.37 -6.17 -7.42
N VAL A 52 -4.57 -5.92 -7.97
CA VAL A 52 -4.89 -4.65 -8.66
C VAL A 52 -4.78 -3.46 -7.71
N VAL A 53 -5.32 -3.56 -6.50
CA VAL A 53 -5.25 -2.50 -5.47
C VAL A 53 -3.81 -2.24 -5.05
N ALA A 54 -3.01 -3.29 -4.81
CA ALA A 54 -1.61 -3.14 -4.47
C ALA A 54 -0.80 -2.49 -5.61
N ALA A 55 -1.02 -2.93 -6.85
CA ALA A 55 -0.37 -2.36 -8.03
C ALA A 55 -0.76 -0.89 -8.24
N ALA A 56 -2.04 -0.56 -8.11
CA ALA A 56 -2.54 0.80 -8.21
C ALA A 56 -1.97 1.68 -7.09
N ALA A 57 -2.04 1.25 -5.83
CA ALA A 57 -1.50 2.00 -4.70
C ALA A 57 0.01 2.26 -4.87
N ALA A 58 0.78 1.26 -5.29
CA ALA A 58 2.21 1.43 -5.54
C ALA A 58 2.51 2.37 -6.71
N TRP A 59 1.73 2.28 -7.81
CA TRP A 59 1.91 3.16 -8.97
C TRP A 59 1.54 4.61 -8.65
N LEU A 60 0.39 4.84 -8.00
CA LEU A 60 -0.06 6.16 -7.60
C LEU A 60 0.87 6.79 -6.55
N TYR A 61 1.35 6.00 -5.58
CA TYR A 61 2.32 6.48 -4.59
C TYR A 61 3.61 6.95 -5.27
N ARG A 62 4.19 6.13 -6.17
CA ARG A 62 5.41 6.50 -6.93
C ARG A 62 5.23 7.75 -7.77
N LYS A 63 4.06 7.91 -8.39
CA LYS A 63 3.71 9.10 -9.17
C LYS A 63 3.60 10.35 -8.29
N GLY A 64 3.06 10.21 -7.08
CA GLY A 64 2.90 11.31 -6.12
C GLY A 64 4.18 11.67 -5.35
N SER A 65 5.05 10.70 -5.07
CA SER A 65 6.26 10.86 -4.25
C SER A 65 7.48 11.42 -5.01
N GLY A 66 7.39 11.57 -6.33
CA GLY A 66 8.51 11.97 -7.19
C GLY A 66 9.40 10.80 -7.64
N GLY A 67 8.89 9.57 -7.61
CA GLY A 67 9.55 8.38 -8.18
C GLY A 67 10.39 7.56 -7.19
N ARG A 68 10.69 8.10 -6.00
CA ARG A 68 11.39 7.39 -4.92
C ARG A 68 10.40 6.80 -3.92
N VAL A 69 10.72 5.64 -3.34
CA VAL A 69 9.92 4.96 -2.31
C VAL A 69 10.88 4.63 -1.18
N SER A 70 10.81 5.35 -0.06
CA SER A 70 11.54 4.96 1.15
C SER A 70 10.79 3.88 1.92
N PHE A 71 11.38 3.45 3.04
CA PHE A 71 10.75 2.52 3.97
C PHE A 71 9.41 3.05 4.51
N THR A 72 9.33 4.35 4.75
CA THR A 72 8.08 5.03 5.17
C THR A 72 7.02 4.93 4.09
N GLY A 73 7.39 5.11 2.81
CA GLY A 73 6.45 4.96 1.69
C GLY A 73 5.92 3.54 1.52
N ALA A 74 6.76 2.53 1.71
CA ALA A 74 6.33 1.13 1.70
C ALA A 74 5.33 0.81 2.84
N LEU A 75 5.53 1.38 4.04
CA LEU A 75 4.58 1.27 5.14
C LEU A 75 3.25 1.97 4.82
N VAL A 76 3.27 3.16 4.22
CA VAL A 76 2.05 3.86 3.79
C VAL A 76 1.27 3.04 2.78
N ILE A 77 1.93 2.54 1.73
CA ILE A 77 1.28 1.68 0.71
C ILE A 77 0.67 0.44 1.37
N SER A 78 1.41 -0.21 2.28
CA SER A 78 0.90 -1.39 3.01
C SER A 78 -0.36 -1.05 3.82
N GLY A 79 -0.34 0.08 4.54
CA GLY A 79 -1.47 0.56 5.32
C GLY A 79 -2.69 0.86 4.44
N VAL A 80 -2.49 1.51 3.30
CA VAL A 80 -3.57 1.81 2.34
C VAL A 80 -4.17 0.53 1.78
N VAL A 81 -3.35 -0.45 1.38
CA VAL A 81 -3.83 -1.75 0.88
C VAL A 81 -4.63 -2.47 1.95
N LEU A 82 -4.11 -2.55 3.19
CA LEU A 82 -4.80 -3.21 4.29
C LEU A 82 -6.14 -2.53 4.62
N ALA A 83 -6.14 -1.20 4.74
CA ALA A 83 -7.36 -0.42 4.98
C ALA A 83 -8.39 -0.63 3.86
N THR A 84 -7.94 -0.65 2.60
CA THR A 84 -8.81 -0.90 1.45
C THR A 84 -9.42 -2.30 1.54
N LEU A 85 -8.65 -3.33 1.87
CA LEU A 85 -9.14 -4.70 1.99
C LEU A 85 -10.19 -4.82 3.10
N LEU A 86 -9.93 -4.25 4.28
CA LEU A 86 -10.87 -4.27 5.40
C LEU A 86 -12.17 -3.53 5.06
N LEU A 87 -12.06 -2.34 4.47
CA LEU A 87 -13.21 -1.54 4.06
C LEU A 87 -14.03 -2.27 3.00
N SER A 88 -13.35 -2.88 2.01
CA SER A 88 -14.00 -3.62 0.94
C SER A 88 -14.74 -4.85 1.46
N PHE A 89 -14.14 -5.59 2.41
CA PHE A 89 -14.79 -6.72 3.06
C PHE A 89 -16.05 -6.29 3.83
N TYR A 90 -15.97 -5.20 4.59
CA TYR A 90 -17.12 -4.63 5.27
C TYR A 90 -18.27 -4.29 4.30
N PHE A 91 -17.95 -3.64 3.17
CA PHE A 91 -18.95 -3.37 2.14
C PHE A 91 -19.48 -4.63 1.45
N GLY A 92 -18.70 -5.72 1.38
CA GLY A 92 -19.17 -7.04 0.97
C GLY A 92 -20.28 -7.56 1.88
N LEU A 93 -20.07 -7.53 3.20
CA LEU A 93 -21.08 -7.94 4.19
C LEU A 93 -22.35 -7.09 4.11
N VAL A 94 -22.19 -5.76 3.94
CA VAL A 94 -23.32 -4.87 3.73
C VAL A 94 -24.07 -5.23 2.44
N SER A 95 -23.36 -5.52 1.35
CA SER A 95 -23.96 -5.92 0.08
C SER A 95 -24.78 -7.21 0.20
N ASP A 96 -24.29 -8.20 0.96
CA ASP A 96 -25.02 -9.45 1.20
C ASP A 96 -26.28 -9.20 2.03
N TRP A 97 -26.19 -8.34 3.04
CA TRP A 97 -27.36 -7.94 3.83
C TRP A 97 -28.39 -7.15 3.03
N VAL A 98 -27.95 -6.21 2.18
CA VAL A 98 -28.83 -5.48 1.25
C VAL A 98 -29.60 -6.45 0.36
N ARG A 99 -28.93 -7.48 -0.20
CA ARG A 99 -29.58 -8.50 -1.03
C ARG A 99 -30.67 -9.23 -0.25
N ALA A 100 -30.37 -9.68 0.97
CA ALA A 100 -31.36 -10.35 1.81
C ALA A 100 -32.60 -9.47 2.11
N VAL A 101 -32.37 -8.18 2.41
CA VAL A 101 -33.47 -7.21 2.65
C VAL A 101 -34.27 -6.96 1.38
N VAL A 102 -33.60 -6.76 0.25
CA VAL A 102 -34.25 -6.52 -1.05
C VAL A 102 -35.10 -7.72 -1.48
N GLU A 103 -34.62 -8.96 -1.26
CA GLU A 103 -35.39 -10.17 -1.56
C GLU A 103 -36.67 -10.27 -0.72
N GLN A 104 -36.62 -9.87 0.56
CA GLN A 104 -37.75 -9.93 1.47
C GLN A 104 -38.77 -8.80 1.27
N THR A 105 -38.29 -7.57 1.06
CA THR A 105 -39.14 -6.36 1.01
C THR A 105 -39.47 -5.91 -0.41
N ARG A 106 -38.79 -6.46 -1.43
CA ARG A 106 -38.85 -6.04 -2.84
C ARG A 106 -38.54 -4.56 -3.08
N LEU A 107 -37.82 -3.92 -2.16
CA LEU A 107 -37.32 -2.56 -2.32
C LEU A 107 -36.14 -2.51 -3.30
N ASN A 108 -35.85 -1.32 -3.83
CA ASN A 108 -34.60 -1.12 -4.58
C ASN A 108 -33.39 -1.12 -3.63
N PRO A 109 -32.18 -1.53 -4.07
CA PRO A 109 -30.99 -1.62 -3.21
C PRO A 109 -30.61 -0.30 -2.52
N ILE A 110 -30.75 0.82 -3.23
CA ILE A 110 -30.49 2.16 -2.69
C ILE A 110 -31.51 2.50 -1.60
N GLN A 111 -32.79 2.16 -1.81
CA GLN A 111 -33.86 2.42 -0.85
C GLN A 111 -33.67 1.62 0.43
N ALA A 112 -33.26 0.35 0.30
CA ALA A 112 -32.91 -0.49 1.45
C ALA A 112 -31.76 0.10 2.28
N LEU A 113 -30.72 0.64 1.64
CA LEU A 113 -29.60 1.29 2.34
C LEU A 113 -29.97 2.59 3.07
N THR A 114 -30.96 3.31 2.54
CA THR A 114 -31.47 4.56 3.15
C THR A 114 -32.58 4.31 4.18
N ASP A 115 -33.02 3.06 4.35
CA ASP A 115 -34.07 2.74 5.31
C ASP A 115 -33.55 2.95 6.76
N PRO A 116 -34.31 3.64 7.63
CA PRO A 116 -33.90 3.89 9.01
C PRO A 116 -33.66 2.62 9.84
N GLY A 117 -34.35 1.52 9.51
CA GLY A 117 -34.24 0.24 10.20
C GLY A 117 -33.07 -0.62 9.71
N PHE A 118 -32.51 -0.33 8.53
CA PHE A 118 -31.45 -1.13 7.92
C PHE A 118 -30.19 -1.18 8.78
N TRP A 119 -29.63 -0.02 9.14
CA TRP A 119 -28.36 0.05 9.87
C TRP A 119 -28.44 -0.52 11.29
N PRO A 120 -29.50 -0.25 12.09
CA PRO A 120 -29.68 -0.92 13.38
C PRO A 120 -29.81 -2.44 13.24
N SER A 121 -30.55 -2.93 12.24
CA SER A 121 -30.73 -4.37 12.00
C SER A 121 -29.45 -5.03 11.51
N PHE A 122 -28.66 -4.37 10.67
CA PHE A 122 -27.36 -4.89 10.24
C PHE A 122 -26.39 -4.96 11.42
N ASN A 123 -26.33 -3.90 12.24
CA ASN A 123 -25.42 -3.83 13.38
C ASN A 123 -25.71 -4.88 14.46
N SER A 124 -26.98 -5.30 14.62
CA SER A 124 -27.34 -6.35 15.58
C SER A 124 -26.82 -7.74 15.16
N VAL A 125 -26.78 -8.03 13.85
CA VAL A 125 -26.28 -9.31 13.32
C VAL A 125 -24.81 -9.26 12.88
N PHE A 126 -24.23 -8.07 12.74
CA PHE A 126 -22.87 -7.86 12.22
C PHE A 126 -21.82 -8.67 12.99
N GLY A 127 -21.92 -8.74 14.32
CA GLY A 127 -20.97 -9.48 15.14
C GLY A 127 -21.01 -11.00 14.90
N GLU A 128 -22.17 -11.53 14.53
CA GLU A 128 -22.36 -12.95 14.18
C GLU A 128 -21.95 -13.22 12.73
N LEU A 129 -22.37 -12.36 11.79
CA LEU A 129 -21.94 -12.39 10.39
C LEU A 129 -20.42 -12.31 10.25
N LEU A 130 -19.77 -11.46 11.03
CA LEU A 130 -18.31 -11.36 11.03
C LEU A 130 -17.67 -12.66 11.51
N LYS A 131 -18.26 -13.34 12.50
CA LYS A 131 -17.74 -14.61 13.01
C LYS A 131 -17.93 -15.75 12.02
N SER A 132 -19.05 -15.80 11.31
CA SER A 132 -19.29 -16.80 10.28
C SER A 132 -18.41 -16.58 9.06
N GLU A 133 -18.13 -15.32 8.69
CA GLU A 133 -17.31 -14.95 7.54
C GLU A 133 -15.81 -14.79 7.87
N LEU A 134 -15.40 -14.95 9.13
CA LEU A 134 -13.99 -14.91 9.54
C LEU A 134 -13.09 -15.89 8.76
N PRO A 135 -13.51 -17.15 8.49
CA PRO A 135 -12.72 -18.06 7.67
C PRO A 135 -12.59 -17.58 6.22
N SER A 136 -13.68 -17.08 5.63
CA SER A 136 -13.71 -16.47 4.29
C SER A 136 -12.79 -15.26 4.23
N LEU A 137 -12.83 -14.39 5.25
CA LEU A 137 -11.93 -13.25 5.41
C LEU A 137 -10.47 -13.70 5.53
N GLY A 138 -10.19 -14.74 6.32
CA GLY A 138 -8.85 -15.30 6.49
C GLY A 138 -8.28 -15.78 5.16
N LEU A 139 -9.07 -16.51 4.37
CA LEU A 139 -8.68 -16.94 3.03
C LEU A 139 -8.53 -15.76 2.07
N ALA A 140 -9.49 -14.82 2.06
CA ALA A 140 -9.45 -13.65 1.20
C ALA A 140 -8.24 -12.75 1.52
N LEU A 141 -7.90 -12.58 2.79
CA LEU A 141 -6.68 -11.91 3.23
C LEU A 141 -5.45 -12.70 2.85
N LEU A 142 -5.43 -14.02 3.01
CA LEU A 142 -4.29 -14.85 2.65
C LEU A 142 -4.00 -14.77 1.14
N PHE A 143 -5.00 -15.00 0.30
CA PHE A 143 -4.87 -14.87 -1.15
C PHE A 143 -4.63 -13.41 -1.58
N GLY A 144 -5.25 -12.46 -0.89
CA GLY A 144 -5.09 -11.05 -1.18
C GLY A 144 -3.68 -10.54 -0.87
N LEU A 145 -3.16 -10.89 0.30
CA LEU A 145 -1.78 -10.62 0.70
C LEU A 145 -0.80 -11.36 -0.19
N LEU A 146 -1.10 -12.60 -0.59
CA LEU A 146 -0.26 -13.35 -1.54
C LEU A 146 -0.19 -12.65 -2.91
N GLY A 147 -1.32 -12.13 -3.41
CA GLY A 147 -1.36 -11.30 -4.61
C GLY A 147 -0.54 -10.01 -4.45
N ALA A 148 -0.74 -9.29 -3.35
CA ALA A 148 -0.01 -8.06 -3.05
C ALA A 148 1.47 -8.29 -2.72
N PHE A 149 1.87 -9.51 -2.38
CA PHE A 149 3.21 -9.84 -1.87
C PHE A 149 4.32 -9.42 -2.84
N THR A 150 4.16 -9.68 -4.14
CA THR A 150 5.18 -9.34 -5.13
C THR A 150 5.37 -7.82 -5.26
N VAL A 151 4.28 -7.06 -5.17
CA VAL A 151 4.30 -5.59 -5.24
C VAL A 151 4.91 -5.00 -3.98
N LEU A 152 4.48 -5.47 -2.81
CA LEU A 152 5.03 -5.08 -1.51
C LEU A 152 6.52 -5.42 -1.42
N ARG A 153 6.91 -6.64 -1.78
CA ARG A 153 8.32 -7.07 -1.80
C ARG A 153 9.17 -6.18 -2.70
N ARG A 154 8.66 -5.79 -3.88
CA ARG A 154 9.35 -4.85 -4.77
C ARG A 154 9.45 -3.44 -4.16
N ALA A 155 8.40 -2.96 -3.50
CA ALA A 155 8.42 -1.68 -2.80
C ALA A 155 9.47 -1.66 -1.67
N PHE A 156 9.51 -2.70 -0.83
CA PHE A 156 10.50 -2.85 0.23
C PHE A 156 11.93 -3.04 -0.29
N ALA A 157 12.12 -3.82 -1.37
CA ALA A 157 13.44 -3.98 -1.99
C ALA A 157 13.96 -2.66 -2.57
N SER A 158 13.07 -1.88 -3.21
CA SER A 158 13.40 -0.54 -3.74
C SER A 158 13.77 0.44 -2.61
N ALA A 159 13.06 0.38 -1.48
CA ALA A 159 13.38 1.17 -0.30
C ALA A 159 14.77 0.85 0.27
N ARG A 160 15.14 -0.44 0.38
CA ARG A 160 16.45 -0.86 0.88
C ARG A 160 17.61 -0.42 0.00
N ALA A 161 17.45 -0.49 -1.32
CA ALA A 161 18.49 -0.08 -2.27
C ALA A 161 18.81 1.42 -2.19
N GLN A 162 17.86 2.24 -1.73
CA GLN A 162 18.05 3.69 -1.61
C GLN A 162 18.66 4.13 -0.28
N SER A 163 18.72 3.23 0.71
CA SER A 163 19.33 3.49 2.03
C SER A 163 20.79 3.09 2.16
N THR A 164 21.40 2.50 1.13
CA THR A 164 22.84 2.19 1.14
C THR A 164 23.62 3.51 1.18
N PRO A 165 24.38 3.78 2.26
CA PRO A 165 25.24 4.96 2.33
C PRO A 165 26.23 4.88 1.17
N VAL A 166 26.43 6.00 0.47
CA VAL A 166 27.55 6.16 -0.47
C VAL A 166 28.81 5.69 0.27
N PRO A 167 29.57 4.71 -0.26
CA PRO A 167 30.86 4.36 0.33
C PRO A 167 31.62 5.67 0.46
N LEU A 168 32.01 6.02 1.70
CA LEU A 168 32.90 7.14 1.93
C LEU A 168 34.19 6.76 1.22
N GLU A 169 34.35 7.21 -0.03
CA GLU A 169 35.64 7.20 -0.68
C GLU A 169 36.58 7.89 0.32
N PRO A 170 37.66 7.24 0.77
CA PRO A 170 38.49 7.79 1.82
C PRO A 170 38.95 9.18 1.37
N LEU A 171 38.49 10.20 2.08
CA LEU A 171 38.83 11.60 1.80
C LEU A 171 40.34 11.88 2.03
N PHE A 172 41.07 10.85 2.44
CA PHE A 172 42.51 10.83 2.59
C PHE A 172 43.11 9.91 1.53
N PRO A 173 43.98 10.43 0.65
CA PRO A 173 44.88 9.59 -0.13
C PRO A 173 45.56 8.63 0.85
N ARG A 174 45.59 7.33 0.54
CA ARG A 174 46.44 6.41 1.31
C ARG A 174 47.85 7.00 1.29
N PRO A 175 48.53 7.17 2.45
CA PRO A 175 49.93 7.53 2.43
C PRO A 175 50.65 6.53 1.53
N GLU A 176 51.30 7.05 0.51
CA GLU A 176 52.08 6.26 -0.43
C GLU A 176 53.09 5.46 0.40
N PRO A 177 53.18 4.12 0.22
CA PRO A 177 54.15 3.34 0.97
C PRO A 177 55.54 3.96 0.71
N PRO A 178 56.36 4.15 1.77
CA PRO A 178 57.68 4.71 1.60
C PRO A 178 58.42 3.93 0.51
N ARG A 179 58.87 4.63 -0.53
CA ARG A 179 59.75 4.04 -1.55
C ARG A 179 60.90 3.40 -0.79
N ALA A 180 61.04 2.08 -0.93
CA ALA A 180 62.27 1.42 -0.55
C ALA A 180 63.34 2.00 -1.47
N ASP A 181 64.17 2.88 -0.93
CA ASP A 181 65.37 3.34 -1.61
C ASP A 181 66.24 2.10 -1.86
N PRO A 182 66.54 1.75 -3.13
CA PRO A 182 67.49 0.70 -3.41
C PRO A 182 68.87 1.19 -2.99
N GLU A 183 69.37 0.58 -1.92
CA GLU A 183 70.76 0.44 -1.46
C GLU A 183 71.83 1.36 -2.09
N GLY A 184 72.51 2.11 -1.22
CA GLY A 184 73.84 2.69 -1.46
C GLY A 184 74.78 2.31 -0.33
#